data_AF-A0A2G2Z8S6-F1
#
_entry.id   AF-A0A2G2Z8S6-F1
#
_cell.length_a   1.000
_cell.length_b   1.000
_cell.length_c   1.000
_cell.angle_alpha   90.00
_cell.angle_beta   90.00
_cell.angle_gamma   90.00
#
_symmetry.space_group_name_H-M   'P 1'
#
loop_
_entity.id
_entity.type
_entity.pdbx_description
1 polymer ?
#
loop_
_entity_poly.entity_id
_entity_poly.type
_entity_poly.pdbx_seq_one_letter_code
_entity_poly.pdbx_strand_id
1 'polypeptide(L)'
;MANGWWCCYCCWNEERTALMQLKAYIKYSISDDDHLSSWGANETSDCCQWEGIVCSNTTRRVIELSVSTLYGTYTDDSLKNWLIW
;
A
#
# COMPACT_ATOMS: atom_id res chain seq x y z
N MET A 1 26.95 -2.85 -22.01
CA MET A 1 26.73 -1.39 -21.98
C MET A 1 25.57 -1.14 -21.03
N ALA A 2 25.87 -0.93 -19.75
CA ALA A 2 24.86 -0.58 -18.74
C ALA A 2 24.74 0.94 -18.76
N ASN A 3 23.70 1.43 -19.42
CA ASN A 3 23.49 2.85 -19.60
C ASN A 3 22.96 3.39 -18.28
N GLY A 4 23.85 4.01 -17.51
CA GLY A 4 23.50 4.80 -16.34
C GLY A 4 22.48 5.87 -16.74
N TRP A 5 21.25 5.67 -16.31
CA TRP A 5 20.28 6.74 -16.16
C TRP A 5 19.67 6.60 -14.78
N TRP A 6 20.00 7.55 -13.92
CA TRP A 6 19.55 7.61 -12.54
C TRP A 6 18.03 7.51 -12.44
N CYS A 7 17.57 6.44 -11.81
CA CYS A 7 16.30 6.43 -11.12
C CYS A 7 16.53 6.95 -9.68
N CYS A 8 16.96 8.20 -9.52
CA CYS A 8 17.00 8.85 -8.19
C CYS A 8 15.58 9.22 -7.69
N TYR A 9 14.56 8.97 -8.55
CA TYR A 9 13.14 9.21 -8.32
C TYR A 9 12.28 7.97 -8.63
N CYS A 10 12.84 6.77 -8.51
CA CYS A 10 12.06 5.54 -8.66
C CYS A 10 12.10 4.80 -7.33
N CYS A 11 11.05 4.02 -7.07
CA CYS A 11 11.03 3.16 -5.90
C CYS A 11 12.25 2.22 -5.90
N TRP A 12 12.83 1.95 -4.74
CA TRP A 12 13.83 0.89 -4.63
C TRP A 12 13.21 -0.45 -5.02
N ASN A 13 13.96 -1.29 -5.73
CA ASN A 13 13.42 -2.57 -6.21
C ASN A 13 12.91 -3.44 -5.05
N GLU A 14 13.62 -3.44 -3.92
CA GLU A 14 13.24 -4.19 -2.73
C GLU A 14 11.95 -3.62 -2.11
N GLU A 15 11.85 -2.30 -1.98
CA GLU A 15 10.68 -1.63 -1.42
C GLU A 15 9.46 -1.83 -2.32
N ARG A 16 9.61 -1.68 -3.63
CA ARG A 16 8.56 -1.93 -4.62
C ARG A 16 8.05 -3.37 -4.53
N THR A 17 8.96 -4.34 -4.48
CA THR A 17 8.60 -5.75 -4.39
C THR A 17 7.82 -6.04 -3.11
N ALA A 18 8.30 -5.54 -1.96
CA ALA A 18 7.62 -5.71 -0.68
C ALA A 18 6.22 -5.07 -0.67
N LEU A 19 6.08 -3.85 -1.19
CA LEU A 19 4.81 -3.13 -1.25
C LEU A 19 3.80 -3.82 -2.19
N MET A 20 4.25 -4.38 -3.31
CA MET A 20 3.37 -5.14 -4.22
C MET A 20 2.90 -6.45 -3.59
N GLN A 21 3.76 -7.14 -2.83
CA GLN A 21 3.36 -8.33 -2.06
C GLN A 21 2.33 -7.97 -0.99
N LEU A 22 2.52 -6.86 -0.27
CA LEU A 22 1.57 -6.36 0.71
C LEU A 22 0.22 -5.99 0.08
N LYS A 23 0.22 -5.30 -1.07
CA LYS A 23 -1.01 -4.99 -1.82
C LYS A 23 -1.80 -6.25 -2.16
N ALA A 24 -1.13 -7.30 -2.63
CA ALA A 24 -1.79 -8.57 -2.96
C ALA A 24 -2.42 -9.23 -1.74
N TYR A 25 -1.74 -9.20 -0.58
CA TYR A 25 -2.26 -9.72 0.68
C TYR A 25 -3.50 -8.95 1.17
N ILE A 26 -3.47 -7.62 1.10
CA ILE A 26 -4.59 -6.78 1.52
C ILE A 26 -5.80 -6.98 0.59
N LYS A 27 -5.59 -7.03 -0.73
CA LYS A 27 -6.67 -7.28 -1.71
C LYS A 27 -7.34 -8.63 -1.50
N TYR A 28 -6.59 -9.64 -1.02
CA TYR A 28 -7.18 -10.93 -0.65
C TYR A 28 -8.08 -10.82 0.60
N SER A 29 -7.80 -9.90 1.51
CA SER A 29 -8.49 -9.76 2.79
C SER A 29 -9.71 -8.82 2.78
N ILE A 30 -9.78 -7.89 1.82
CA ILE A 30 -10.82 -6.85 1.77
C ILE A 30 -11.48 -6.89 0.39
N SER A 31 -12.80 -7.07 0.35
CA SER A 31 -13.59 -7.08 -0.88
C SER A 31 -13.54 -5.72 -1.57
N ASP A 32 -12.80 -5.66 -2.68
CA ASP A 32 -12.86 -4.63 -3.75
C ASP A 32 -12.82 -3.15 -3.35
N ASP A 33 -12.27 -2.79 -2.17
CA ASP A 33 -12.00 -1.38 -1.89
C ASP A 33 -10.65 -0.98 -2.49
N ASP A 34 -10.70 -0.09 -3.46
CA ASP A 34 -9.58 0.32 -4.32
C ASP A 34 -8.64 1.33 -3.62
N HIS A 35 -8.52 1.20 -2.28
CA HIS A 35 -7.69 2.04 -1.41
C HIS A 35 -6.20 2.01 -1.78
N LEU A 36 -5.76 1.03 -2.57
CA LEU A 36 -4.38 0.90 -3.06
C LEU A 36 -4.30 1.02 -4.59
N SER A 37 -5.27 1.67 -5.22
CA SER A 37 -5.33 1.91 -6.67
C SER A 37 -4.05 2.57 -7.20
N SER A 38 -3.51 3.54 -6.46
CA SER A 38 -2.30 4.28 -6.86
C SER A 38 -1.03 3.40 -6.89
N TRP A 39 -1.03 2.27 -6.17
CA TRP A 39 0.14 1.44 -6.02
C TRP A 39 0.40 0.63 -7.29
N GLY A 40 1.55 0.87 -7.92
CA GLY A 40 1.97 0.11 -9.10
C GLY A 40 1.18 0.44 -10.37
N ALA A 41 0.53 1.61 -10.44
CA ALA A 41 -0.19 2.06 -11.63
C ALA A 41 0.67 2.09 -12.91
N ASN A 42 1.99 2.27 -12.75
CA ASN A 42 2.98 2.11 -13.83
C ASN A 42 4.20 1.33 -13.34
N GLU A 43 4.83 0.57 -14.24
CA GLU A 43 6.01 -0.25 -13.93
C GLU A 43 7.21 0.57 -13.44
N THR A 44 7.26 1.84 -13.83
CA THR A 44 8.30 2.81 -13.48
C THR A 44 7.86 3.81 -12.40
N SER A 45 6.67 3.64 -11.79
CA SER A 45 6.16 4.60 -10.81
C SER A 45 7.03 4.67 -9.54
N ASP A 46 7.27 5.88 -9.06
CA ASP A 46 7.88 6.15 -7.77
C ASP A 46 6.90 5.77 -6.64
N CYS A 47 7.29 4.88 -5.74
CA CYS A 47 6.43 4.51 -4.61
C CYS A 47 6.25 5.64 -3.62
N CYS A 48 7.17 6.61 -3.58
CA CYS A 48 7.00 7.82 -2.79
C CYS A 48 5.88 8.74 -3.31
N GLN A 49 5.28 8.42 -4.46
CA GLN A 49 4.11 9.11 -5.01
C GLN A 49 2.84 8.29 -4.84
N TRP A 50 2.92 7.08 -4.30
CA TRP A 50 1.74 6.29 -4.00
C TRP A 50 1.06 6.85 -2.75
N GLU A 51 -0.27 6.82 -2.76
CA GLU A 51 -1.08 7.21 -1.63
C GLU A 51 -0.71 6.38 -0.39
N GLY A 52 -0.60 7.07 0.75
CA GLY A 52 -0.24 6.45 2.02
C GLY A 52 1.25 6.11 2.18
N ILE A 53 2.14 6.45 1.24
CA ILE A 53 3.57 6.21 1.38
C ILE A 53 4.32 7.51 1.68
N VAL A 54 5.13 7.50 2.73
CA VAL A 54 6.05 8.60 3.05
C VAL A 54 7.49 8.10 2.92
N CYS A 55 8.29 8.89 2.21
CA CYS A 55 9.71 8.63 2.04
C CYS A 55 10.58 9.66 2.76
N SER A 56 11.76 9.23 3.21
CA SER A 56 12.79 10.13 3.70
C SER A 56 13.26 11.07 2.61
N ASN A 57 13.33 12.37 2.91
CA ASN A 57 13.83 13.36 1.96
C ASN A 57 15.36 13.26 1.74
N THR A 58 16.07 12.54 2.62
CA THR A 58 17.53 12.36 2.55
C THR A 58 17.92 11.05 1.87
N THR A 59 17.29 9.94 2.26
CA THR A 59 17.65 8.61 1.75
C THR A 59 16.72 8.12 0.63
N ARG A 60 15.59 8.79 0.42
CA ARG A 60 14.53 8.40 -0.52
C ARG A 60 13.96 7.00 -0.26
N ARG A 61 14.18 6.47 0.95
CA ARG A 61 13.62 5.21 1.43
C ARG A 61 12.22 5.43 1.98
N VAL A 62 11.36 4.43 1.86
CA VAL A 62 10.07 4.42 2.54
C VAL A 62 10.31 4.37 4.05
N ILE A 63 9.76 5.34 4.78
CA ILE A 63 9.88 5.45 6.24
C ILE A 63 8.53 5.32 6.95
N GLU A 64 7.44 5.56 6.23
CA GLU A 64 6.10 5.40 6.76
C GLU A 64 5.19 4.82 5.68
N LEU A 65 4.28 3.99 6.15
CA LEU A 65 3.24 3.38 5.35
C LEU A 65 1.92 3.47 6.11
N SER A 66 1.00 4.26 5.57
CA SER A 66 -0.38 4.37 6.01
C SER A 66 -1.28 3.65 5.02
N VAL A 67 -1.52 2.37 5.29
CA VAL A 67 -2.62 1.63 4.65
C VAL A 67 -3.87 1.93 5.47
N SER A 68 -4.65 2.94 5.09
CA SER A 68 -5.92 3.25 5.73
C SER A 68 -6.94 2.14 5.44
N THR A 69 -6.85 1.05 6.21
CA THR A 69 -7.74 -0.10 6.14
C THR A 69 -8.24 -0.42 7.54
N LEU A 70 -9.05 0.46 8.15
CA LEU A 70 -9.78 0.12 9.40
C LEU A 70 -11.09 0.92 9.57
N TYR A 71 -11.84 1.19 8.50
CA TYR A 71 -13.27 1.54 8.63
C TYR A 71 -14.16 0.70 7.71
N GLY A 72 -13.93 -0.62 7.74
CA GLY A 72 -15.06 -1.52 7.65
C GLY A 72 -15.72 -1.53 9.02
N THR A 73 -16.80 -0.76 9.21
CA THR A 73 -17.71 -1.04 10.32
C THR A 73 -18.29 -2.43 10.07
N TYR A 74 -17.60 -3.46 10.56
CA TYR A 74 -18.21 -4.76 10.77
C TYR A 74 -19.21 -4.58 11.89
N THR A 75 -20.38 -4.03 11.58
CA THR A 75 -21.58 -4.48 12.28
C THR A 75 -21.84 -5.87 11.73
N ASP A 76 -21.07 -6.84 12.23
CA ASP A 76 -21.49 -8.23 12.15
C ASP A 76 -22.85 -8.29 12.86
N ASP A 77 -23.91 -8.35 12.06
CA ASP A 77 -25.29 -8.45 12.54
C ASP A 77 -25.46 -9.75 13.36
N SER A 78 -24.53 -10.70 13.25
CA SER A 78 -24.48 -11.94 14.02
C SER A 78 -24.13 -11.75 15.51
N LEU A 79 -23.49 -10.64 15.91
CA LEU A 79 -23.29 -10.31 17.33
C LEU A 79 -24.51 -9.64 17.99
N LYS A 80 -25.50 -9.17 17.21
CA LYS A 80 -26.74 -8.60 17.77
C LYS A 80 -27.62 -9.64 18.46
N ASN A 81 -27.43 -10.93 18.17
CA ASN A 81 -28.19 -12.01 18.79
C ASN A 81 -27.72 -12.40 20.21
N TRP A 82 -26.57 -11.90 20.67
CA TRP A 82 -26.01 -12.28 21.98
C TRP A 82 -26.18 -11.17 23.05
N LEU A 83 -26.77 -10.02 22.69
CA LEU A 83 -27.00 -8.90 23.60
C LEU A 83 -28.49 -8.63 23.88
N ILE A 84 -29.31 -9.69 23.94
CA ILE A 84 -30.64 -9.63 24.54
C ILE A 84 -30.55 -10.36 25.88
N TRP A 85 -30.60 -9.60 26.98
CA TRP A 85 -30.85 -10.10 28.33
C TRP A 85 -32.35 -10.31 28.55
#